data_AF-A0A5B6Z973-F1
#
_entry.id   AF-A0A5B6Z973-F1
#
_cell.length_a   1.000
_cell.length_b   1.000
_cell.length_c   1.000
_cell.angle_alpha   90.00
_cell.angle_beta   90.00
_cell.angle_gamma   90.00
#
_symmetry.space_group_name_H-M   'P 1'
#
loop_
_entity.id
_entity.type
_entity.pdbx_description
1 polymer ?
#
loop_
_entity_poly.entity_id
_entity_poly.type
_entity_poly.pdbx_seq_one_letter_code
_entity_poly.pdbx_strand_id
1 'polypeptide(L)'
;TVEVDFNKKEGSFVDSFSFSSYLSHFDSKKLNQLSISSHAEAKDIEQKINSSNFEVIGSKRNKMRKNPPAPYITSTLQQDAANKLHFSASYTMKLAQKLYEGVQLSNDKAAGLITYIRTDGLHIANEAAKDIRSLVIERYGQDFA
;
A
#
# COMPACT_ATOMS: atom_id res chain seq x y z
N THR A 1 -11.37 18.31 -12.45
CA THR A 1 -11.36 18.06 -11.00
C THR A 1 -11.52 19.39 -10.33
N VAL A 2 -12.35 19.49 -9.29
CA VAL A 2 -12.62 20.77 -8.61
C VAL A 2 -12.11 20.63 -7.18
N GLU A 3 -11.36 21.63 -6.72
CA GLU A 3 -11.01 21.72 -5.29
C GLU A 3 -12.24 22.19 -4.53
N VAL A 4 -12.61 21.44 -3.49
CA VAL A 4 -13.79 21.74 -2.68
C VAL A 4 -13.35 21.90 -1.24
N ASP A 5 -13.73 23.03 -0.66
CA ASP A 5 -13.50 23.34 0.75
C ASP A 5 -14.71 22.88 1.57
N PHE A 6 -14.47 21.99 2.53
CA PHE A 6 -15.51 21.54 3.45
C PHE A 6 -15.49 22.34 4.75
N ASN A 7 -16.58 23.04 5.03
CA ASN A 7 -16.81 23.72 6.31
C ASN A 7 -17.87 22.97 7.12
N LYS A 8 -17.53 22.54 8.34
CA LYS A 8 -18.47 21.86 9.24
C LYS A 8 -19.34 22.90 9.95
N LYS A 9 -20.67 22.76 9.88
CA LYS A 9 -21.64 23.73 10.46
C LYS A 9 -21.71 23.73 12.00
N GLU A 10 -21.19 22.70 12.68
CA GLU A 10 -21.21 22.60 14.14
C GLU A 10 -19.90 22.02 14.71
N GLY A 11 -19.30 22.79 15.62
CA GLY A 11 -18.11 22.42 16.39
C GLY A 11 -16.92 23.31 16.04
N SER A 12 -16.47 24.08 17.03
CA SER A 12 -15.31 24.97 17.04
C SER A 12 -13.98 24.26 16.76
N PHE A 13 -13.78 23.82 15.52
CA PHE A 13 -12.48 23.40 14.98
C PHE A 13 -12.36 23.98 13.57
N VAL A 14 -11.49 24.99 13.46
CA VAL A 14 -11.15 25.71 12.23
C VAL A 14 -9.98 24.99 11.58
N ASP A 15 -10.21 23.76 11.12
CA ASP A 15 -9.32 23.14 10.15
C ASP A 15 -10.12 23.00 8.85
N SER A 16 -9.94 23.95 7.94
CA SER A 16 -10.45 23.87 6.58
C SER A 16 -9.70 22.76 5.86
N PHE A 17 -10.34 21.60 5.70
CA PHE A 17 -9.78 20.49 4.92
C PHE A 17 -10.24 20.62 3.47
N SER A 18 -9.31 20.96 2.58
CA SER A 18 -9.52 20.87 1.14
C SER A 18 -9.12 19.47 0.68
N PHE A 19 -9.94 18.88 -0.19
CA PHE A 19 -9.55 17.66 -0.88
C PHE A 19 -10.03 17.68 -2.32
N SER A 20 -9.25 17.05 -3.18
CA SER A 20 -9.57 16.92 -4.59
C SER A 20 -10.82 16.05 -4.76
N SER A 21 -11.84 16.60 -5.41
CA SER A 21 -13.09 15.89 -5.64
C SER A 21 -13.48 15.90 -7.12
N TYR A 22 -14.30 14.93 -7.51
CA TYR A 22 -14.81 14.82 -8.86
C TYR A 22 -16.34 14.80 -8.85
N LEU A 23 -16.92 15.47 -9.84
CA LEU A 23 -18.36 15.45 -10.07
C LEU A 23 -18.77 14.08 -10.60
N SER A 24 -19.57 13.34 -9.82
CA SER A 24 -20.05 12.02 -10.21
C SER A 24 -21.42 12.05 -10.89
N HIS A 25 -22.27 13.00 -10.50
CA HIS A 25 -23.62 13.18 -11.02
C HIS A 25 -23.90 14.66 -11.27
N PHE A 26 -24.61 14.97 -12.33
CA PHE A 26 -25.10 16.31 -12.67
C PHE A 26 -26.53 16.20 -13.19
N ASP A 27 -27.46 17.02 -12.70
CA ASP A 27 -28.90 16.96 -13.03
C ASP A 27 -29.50 15.53 -12.93
N SER A 28 -29.18 14.83 -11.84
CA SER A 28 -29.58 13.43 -11.60
C SER A 28 -29.06 12.41 -12.62
N LYS A 29 -28.18 12.80 -13.54
CA LYS A 29 -27.50 11.90 -14.48
C LYS A 29 -26.09 11.58 -14.01
N LYS A 30 -25.75 10.30 -14.02
CA LYS A 30 -24.39 9.84 -13.75
C LYS A 30 -23.48 10.24 -14.91
N LEU A 31 -22.37 10.92 -14.60
CA LEU A 31 -21.37 11.29 -15.59
C LEU A 31 -20.41 10.13 -15.84
N ASN A 32 -20.09 9.92 -17.11
CA ASN A 32 -19.03 9.05 -17.60
C ASN A 32 -17.91 9.89 -18.26
N GLN A 33 -16.87 9.24 -18.78
CA GLN A 33 -15.70 9.90 -19.36
C GLN A 33 -16.02 10.91 -20.49
N LEU A 34 -17.14 10.73 -21.20
CA LEU A 34 -17.54 11.55 -22.35
C LEU A 34 -18.85 12.32 -22.13
N SER A 35 -19.34 12.40 -20.89
CA SER A 35 -20.62 13.05 -20.59
C SER A 35 -20.57 14.57 -20.69
N ILE A 36 -19.37 15.16 -20.60
CA ILE A 36 -19.14 16.59 -20.83
C ILE A 36 -18.44 16.71 -22.18
N SER A 37 -19.17 17.22 -23.15
CA SER A 37 -18.80 17.11 -24.58
C SER A 37 -18.15 18.38 -25.12
N SER A 38 -18.27 19.51 -24.41
CA SER A 38 -17.75 20.80 -24.86
C SER A 38 -17.16 21.63 -23.72
N HIS A 39 -16.25 22.53 -24.07
CA HIS A 39 -15.69 23.50 -23.14
C HIS A 39 -16.76 24.44 -22.56
N ALA A 40 -17.74 24.83 -23.38
CA ALA A 40 -18.84 25.69 -22.94
C ALA A 40 -19.70 25.00 -21.87
N GLU A 41 -20.04 23.73 -22.08
CA GLU A 41 -20.76 22.90 -21.12
C GLU A 41 -19.98 22.72 -19.82
N ALA A 42 -18.68 22.43 -19.91
CA ALA A 42 -17.81 22.31 -18.73
C ALA A 42 -17.80 23.60 -17.87
N LYS A 43 -17.74 24.76 -18.54
CA LYS A 43 -17.69 26.07 -17.87
C LYS A 43 -19.03 26.45 -17.22
N ASP A 44 -20.15 26.11 -17.86
CA ASP A 44 -21.49 26.29 -17.26
C ASP A 44 -21.67 25.43 -16.01
N ILE A 45 -21.26 24.16 -16.08
CA ILE A 45 -21.29 23.24 -14.93
C ILE A 45 -20.40 23.75 -13.79
N GLU A 46 -19.18 24.21 -14.09
CA GLU A 46 -18.26 24.80 -13.11
C GLU A 46 -18.88 26.02 -12.41
N GLN A 47 -19.50 26.93 -13.17
CA GLN A 47 -20.16 28.11 -12.59
C GLN A 47 -21.33 27.72 -11.67
N LYS A 48 -22.12 26.70 -12.04
CA LYS A 48 -23.20 26.18 -11.20
C LYS A 48 -22.69 25.54 -9.92
N ILE A 49 -21.60 24.79 -9.99
CA ILE A 49 -20.96 24.17 -8.81
C ILE A 49 -20.44 25.26 -7.87
N ASN A 50 -19.70 26.24 -8.38
CA ASN A 50 -19.09 27.30 -7.57
C ASN A 50 -20.12 28.24 -6.91
N SER A 51 -21.33 28.31 -7.45
CA SER A 51 -22.44 29.09 -6.88
C SER A 51 -23.37 28.27 -5.97
N SER A 52 -23.18 26.96 -5.88
CA SER A 52 -24.02 26.06 -5.09
C SER A 52 -23.43 25.76 -3.72
N ASN A 53 -24.30 25.59 -2.73
CA ASN A 53 -23.91 25.07 -1.42
C ASN A 53 -24.07 23.54 -1.41
N PHE A 54 -23.03 22.83 -0.99
CA PHE A 54 -23.06 21.38 -0.86
C PHE A 54 -23.25 20.96 0.59
N GLU A 55 -23.96 19.86 0.80
CA GLU A 55 -24.08 19.20 2.09
C GLU A 55 -23.64 17.74 1.98
N VAL A 56 -23.11 17.20 3.07
CA VAL A 56 -22.71 15.79 3.13
C VAL A 56 -23.96 14.93 3.29
N ILE A 57 -24.37 14.26 2.22
CA ILE A 57 -25.54 13.36 2.22
C ILE A 57 -25.27 12.01 2.90
N GLY A 58 -24.00 11.64 3.11
CA GLY A 58 -23.64 10.39 3.78
C GLY A 58 -22.13 10.16 3.87
N SER A 59 -21.72 9.44 4.92
CA SER A 59 -20.33 9.01 5.13
C SER A 59 -20.27 7.50 5.35
N LYS A 60 -19.43 6.79 4.59
CA LYS A 60 -19.22 5.34 4.77
C LYS A 60 -17.85 5.09 5.39
N ARG A 61 -17.81 4.40 6.53
CA ARG A 61 -16.57 3.94 7.16
C ARG A 61 -16.51 2.42 7.10
N ASN A 62 -15.52 1.89 6.40
CA ASN A 62 -15.25 0.45 6.33
C ASN A 62 -13.98 0.12 7.10
N LYS A 63 -13.99 -0.97 7.86
CA LYS A 63 -12.77 -1.55 8.43
C LYS A 63 -12.20 -2.54 7.43
N MET A 64 -10.97 -2.31 6.97
CA MET A 64 -10.25 -3.25 6.12
C MET A 64 -9.15 -3.93 6.94
N ARG A 65 -9.08 -5.27 6.88
CA ARG A 65 -7.96 -6.02 7.42
C ARG A 65 -7.01 -6.37 6.28
N LYS A 66 -5.71 -6.11 6.46
CA LYS A 66 -4.66 -6.48 5.51
C LYS A 66 -3.84 -7.61 6.13
N ASN A 67 -3.81 -8.75 5.44
CA ASN A 67 -2.97 -9.87 5.86
C ASN A 67 -1.49 -9.59 5.54
N PRO A 68 -0.55 -10.11 6.33
CA PRO A 68 0.87 -10.00 6.01
C PRO A 68 1.20 -10.73 4.69
N PRO A 69 2.26 -10.30 3.98
CA PRO A 69 2.73 -11.00 2.80
C PRO A 69 3.21 -12.40 3.16
N ALA A 70 3.14 -13.30 2.19
CA ALA A 70 3.69 -14.65 2.35
C ALA A 70 5.24 -14.60 2.43
N PRO A 71 5.89 -15.68 2.91
CA PRO A 71 7.34 -15.83 2.84
C PRO A 71 7.84 -15.70 1.41
N TYR A 72 9.09 -15.28 1.23
CA TYR A 72 9.64 -15.10 -0.11
C TYR A 72 9.86 -16.45 -0.83
N ILE A 73 9.34 -16.52 -2.05
CA ILE A 73 9.83 -17.39 -3.12
C ILE A 73 10.73 -16.60 -4.06
N THR A 74 11.40 -17.29 -4.99
CA THR A 74 12.37 -16.70 -5.93
C THR A 74 11.82 -15.45 -6.63
N SER A 75 10.60 -15.54 -7.19
CA SER A 75 9.99 -14.44 -7.94
C SER A 75 9.63 -13.25 -7.06
N THR A 76 9.01 -13.50 -5.90
CA THR A 76 8.63 -12.43 -4.96
C THR A 76 9.84 -11.75 -4.34
N LEU A 77 10.94 -12.48 -4.08
CA LEU A 77 12.20 -11.89 -3.60
C LEU A 77 12.78 -10.94 -4.65
N GLN A 78 12.83 -11.36 -5.92
CA GLN A 78 13.35 -10.53 -7.01
C GLN A 78 12.48 -9.29 -7.25
N GLN A 79 11.15 -9.43 -7.21
CA GLN A 79 10.23 -8.31 -7.37
C GLN A 79 10.38 -7.30 -6.23
N ASP A 80 10.42 -7.75 -4.97
CA ASP A 80 10.58 -6.85 -3.83
C ASP A 80 11.97 -6.21 -3.78
N ALA A 81 13.03 -6.93 -4.15
CA ALA A 81 14.38 -6.36 -4.24
C ALA A 81 14.47 -5.29 -5.34
N ALA A 82 13.81 -5.48 -6.48
CA ALA A 82 13.74 -4.46 -7.52
C ALA A 82 12.95 -3.22 -7.07
N ASN A 83 11.81 -3.42 -6.39
CA ASN A 83 10.94 -2.33 -5.94
C ASN A 83 11.52 -1.53 -4.78
N LYS A 84 12.14 -2.23 -3.80
CA LYS A 84 12.57 -1.62 -2.53
C LYS A 84 14.04 -1.23 -2.52
N LEU A 85 14.89 -2.01 -3.19
CA LEU A 85 16.35 -1.83 -3.15
C LEU A 85 16.93 -1.46 -4.52
N HIS A 86 16.09 -1.40 -5.57
CA HIS A 86 16.49 -1.12 -6.95
C HIS A 86 17.55 -2.09 -7.50
N PHE A 87 17.54 -3.34 -7.00
CA PHE A 87 18.43 -4.38 -7.48
C PHE A 87 17.89 -5.04 -8.74
N SER A 88 18.77 -5.31 -9.71
CA SER A 88 18.42 -6.19 -10.83
C SER A 88 18.21 -7.62 -10.34
N ALA A 89 17.44 -8.41 -11.07
CA ALA A 89 17.23 -9.83 -10.74
C ALA A 89 18.55 -10.60 -10.66
N SER A 90 19.48 -10.35 -11.59
CA SER A 90 20.81 -10.98 -11.62
C SER A 90 21.63 -10.62 -10.37
N TYR A 91 21.66 -9.34 -9.98
CA TYR A 91 22.38 -8.92 -8.78
C TYR A 91 21.77 -9.54 -7.51
N THR A 92 20.44 -9.52 -7.40
CA THR A 92 19.70 -10.12 -6.28
C THR A 92 20.07 -11.60 -6.12
N MET A 93 20.05 -12.37 -7.21
CA MET A 93 20.38 -13.79 -7.16
C MET A 93 21.86 -14.05 -6.84
N LYS A 94 22.79 -13.22 -7.33
CA LYS A 94 24.22 -13.34 -6.99
C LYS A 94 24.46 -13.09 -5.50
N LEU A 95 23.80 -12.07 -4.93
CA LEU A 95 23.91 -11.77 -3.51
C LEU A 95 23.27 -12.87 -2.66
N ALA A 96 22.07 -13.32 -3.03
CA ALA A 96 21.38 -14.39 -2.33
C ALA A 96 22.18 -15.71 -2.37
N GLN A 97 22.85 -16.03 -3.49
CA GLN A 97 23.73 -17.19 -3.59
C GLN A 97 24.86 -17.12 -2.56
N LYS A 98 25.49 -15.95 -2.41
CA LYS A 98 26.53 -15.73 -1.41
C LYS A 98 25.99 -15.89 0.02
N LEU A 99 24.77 -15.42 0.30
CA LEU A 99 24.14 -15.60 1.61
C LEU A 99 23.80 -17.06 1.91
N TYR A 100 23.43 -17.84 0.89
CA TYR A 100 23.16 -19.27 1.02
C TYR A 100 24.44 -20.09 1.24
N GLU A 101 25.48 -19.86 0.42
CA GLU A 101 26.76 -20.56 0.51
C GLU A 101 27.56 -20.17 1.76
N GLY A 102 27.38 -18.92 2.19
CA GLY A 102 27.88 -18.42 3.45
C GLY A 102 28.66 -17.12 3.30
N VAL A 103 28.56 -16.29 4.32
CA VAL A 103 29.37 -15.08 4.49
C VAL A 103 30.26 -15.21 5.70
N GLN A 104 31.45 -14.64 5.63
CA GLN A 104 32.37 -14.63 6.77
C GLN A 104 31.82 -13.67 7.83
N LEU A 105 31.50 -14.22 8.99
CA LEU A 105 31.06 -13.45 10.15
C LEU A 105 32.25 -13.08 11.04
N SER A 106 32.02 -12.15 11.96
CA SER A 106 33.02 -11.58 12.86
C SER A 106 33.76 -12.58 13.76
N ASN A 107 33.29 -13.83 13.81
CA ASN A 107 33.85 -14.93 14.59
C ASN A 107 34.69 -15.91 13.73
N ASP A 108 35.16 -15.46 12.56
CA ASP A 108 35.94 -16.21 11.57
C ASP A 108 35.28 -17.49 11.04
N LYS A 109 33.97 -17.67 11.27
CA LYS A 109 33.20 -18.79 10.71
C LYS A 109 32.34 -18.30 9.55
N ALA A 110 32.41 -19.02 8.44
CA ALA A 110 31.45 -18.87 7.35
C ALA A 110 30.14 -19.55 7.76
N ALA A 111 29.03 -18.82 7.63
CA ALA A 111 27.70 -19.35 7.91
C ALA A 111 26.71 -18.99 6.80
N GLY A 112 25.92 -19.97 6.37
CA GLY A 112 24.75 -19.75 5.50
C GLY A 112 23.67 -19.02 6.28
N LEU A 113 23.21 -17.89 5.76
CA LEU A 113 22.26 -16.99 6.42
C LEU A 113 20.82 -17.17 5.95
N ILE A 114 20.61 -17.83 4.80
CA ILE A 114 19.30 -18.04 4.21
C ILE A 114 19.17 -19.46 3.66
N THR A 115 17.93 -19.91 3.45
CA THR A 115 17.64 -21.18 2.79
C THR A 115 17.88 -21.12 1.29
N TYR A 116 17.77 -22.26 0.61
CA TYR A 116 17.97 -22.35 -0.83
C TYR A 116 17.09 -21.36 -1.60
N ILE A 117 17.73 -20.59 -2.49
CA ILE A 117 17.15 -19.36 -3.08
C ILE A 117 16.28 -19.62 -4.32
N ARG A 118 16.35 -20.82 -4.90
CA ARG A 118 15.56 -21.21 -6.08
C ARG A 118 14.42 -22.12 -5.65
N THR A 119 13.41 -21.51 -5.03
CA THR A 119 12.18 -22.17 -4.56
C THR A 119 10.95 -21.46 -5.12
N ASP A 120 9.93 -22.23 -5.42
CA ASP A 120 8.55 -21.82 -5.72
C ASP A 120 7.59 -22.13 -4.55
N GLY A 121 8.06 -22.86 -3.55
CA GLY A 121 7.28 -23.27 -2.38
C GLY A 121 7.32 -22.25 -1.24
N LEU A 122 6.17 -22.03 -0.62
CA LEU A 122 5.98 -21.19 0.57
C LEU A 122 6.17 -21.96 1.89
N HIS A 123 6.72 -23.18 1.81
CA HIS A 123 6.82 -24.06 2.97
C HIS A 123 7.86 -23.53 3.97
N ILE A 124 7.47 -23.47 5.23
CA ILE A 124 8.35 -23.18 6.36
C ILE A 124 8.39 -24.41 7.26
N ALA A 125 9.60 -24.83 7.65
CA ALA A 125 9.77 -25.90 8.62
C ALA A 125 9.13 -25.54 9.97
N ASN A 126 8.51 -26.51 10.63
CA ASN A 126 7.81 -26.28 11.91
C ASN A 126 8.71 -25.66 12.99
N GLU A 127 10.00 -25.98 12.99
CA GLU A 127 10.99 -25.39 13.91
C GLU A 127 11.19 -23.90 13.62
N ALA A 128 11.49 -23.52 12.37
CA ALA A 128 11.62 -22.12 11.96
C ALA A 128 10.35 -21.31 12.25
N ALA A 129 9.16 -21.89 12.06
CA ALA A 129 7.91 -21.21 12.40
C ALA A 129 7.78 -20.93 13.91
N LYS A 130 8.21 -21.86 14.77
CA LYS A 130 8.23 -21.66 16.22
C LYS A 130 9.24 -20.61 16.66
N ASP A 131 10.44 -20.62 16.07
CA ASP A 131 11.49 -19.66 16.38
C ASP A 131 11.08 -18.24 15.97
N ILE A 132 10.53 -18.08 14.76
CA ILE A 132 9.99 -16.81 14.28
C ILE A 132 8.88 -16.32 15.22
N ARG A 133 7.95 -17.19 15.61
CA ARG A 133 6.86 -16.81 16.54
C ARG A 133 7.41 -16.33 17.88
N SER A 134 8.40 -17.04 18.43
CA SER A 134 9.04 -16.67 19.69
C SER A 134 9.72 -15.30 19.59
N LEU A 135 10.43 -15.05 18.48
CA LEU A 135 11.05 -13.75 18.21
C LEU A 135 10.02 -12.62 18.08
N VAL A 136 8.87 -12.87 17.45
CA VAL A 136 7.80 -11.88 17.31
C VAL A 136 7.21 -11.53 18.68
N ILE A 137 6.96 -12.54 19.54
CA ILE A 137 6.48 -12.31 20.92
C ILE A 137 7.49 -11.47 21.70
N GLU A 138 8.78 -11.82 21.63
CA GLU A 138 9.85 -11.12 22.34
C GLU A 138 9.95 -9.65 21.92
N ARG A 139 9.89 -9.36 20.62
CA ARG A 139 10.12 -8.00 20.09
C ARG A 139 8.89 -7.12 20.07
N TYR A 140 7.70 -7.69 19.85
CA TYR A 140 6.48 -6.94 19.57
C TYR A 140 5.33 -7.26 20.55
N GLY A 141 5.44 -8.32 21.34
CA GLY A 141 4.42 -8.74 22.30
C GLY A 141 3.43 -9.77 21.73
N GLN A 142 2.63 -10.34 22.63
CA GLN A 142 1.74 -11.47 22.35
C GLN A 142 0.67 -11.16 21.29
N ASP A 143 0.21 -9.91 21.21
CA ASP A 143 -0.87 -9.49 20.30
C ASP A 143 -0.46 -9.50 18.82
N PHE A 144 0.84 -9.65 18.52
CA PHE A 144 1.39 -9.64 17.16
C PHE A 144 1.82 -11.03 16.66
N ALA A 145 1.67 -12.10 17.46
CA ALA A 145 2.26 -13.43 17.22
C ALA A 145 1.28 -14.57 16.91
#